data_AF-A0A538CMH0-F1
#
_entry.id   AF-A0A538CMH0-F1
#
_cell.length_a   1.000
_cell.length_b   1.000
_cell.length_c   1.000
_cell.angle_alpha   90.00
_cell.angle_beta   90.00
_cell.angle_gamma   90.00
#
_symmetry.space_group_name_H-M   'P 1'
#
loop_
_entity.id
_entity.type
_entity.pdbx_description
1 polymer ?
#
loop_
_entity_poly.entity_id
_entity_poly.type
_entity_poly.pdbx_seq_one_letter_code
_entity_poly.pdbx_strand_id
1 'polypeptide(L)' 'MSGLEEHTLESAGDRCEECGAKLTERELQVVLENGGPTLCAIHAEEIVDVTEDPAVDPDAA' A
#
# COMPACT_ATOMS: atom_id res chain seq x y z
N MET A 1 29.20 -12.57 -8.18
CA MET A 1 28.08 -12.21 -9.05
C MET A 1 26.81 -12.60 -8.31
N SER A 2 26.23 -11.68 -7.55
CA SER A 2 24.85 -11.85 -7.05
C SER A 2 24.02 -10.92 -7.91
N GLY A 3 23.41 -11.49 -8.96
CA GLY A 3 22.49 -10.78 -9.82
C GLY A 3 21.28 -10.39 -8.97
N LEU A 4 21.19 -9.12 -8.63
CA LEU A 4 19.97 -8.55 -8.08
C LEU A 4 18.97 -8.58 -9.23
N GLU A 5 18.08 -9.56 -9.23
CA GLU A 5 16.99 -9.63 -10.19
C GLU A 5 16.16 -8.36 -9.99
N GLU A 6 16.24 -7.47 -10.98
CA GLU A 6 15.40 -6.29 -11.11
C GLU A 6 13.96 -6.77 -11.30
N HIS A 7 13.29 -7.05 -10.19
CA HIS A 7 11.84 -7.22 -10.19
C HIS A 7 11.25 -5.90 -10.68
N THR A 8 10.92 -5.88 -11.97
CA THR A 8 10.10 -4.82 -12.56
C THR A 8 8.90 -4.68 -11.66
N LEU A 9 8.76 -3.52 -11.01
CA LEU A 9 7.55 -3.15 -10.31
C LEU A 9 6.43 -3.18 -11.36
N GLU A 10 5.78 -4.34 -11.47
CA GLU A 10 4.58 -4.55 -12.25
C GLU A 10 3.66 -3.40 -11.87
N SER A 11 3.32 -2.58 -12.87
CA SER A 11 2.52 -1.38 -12.68
C SER A 11 1.31 -1.74 -11.82
N ALA A 12 0.99 -0.93 -10.80
CA ALA A 12 -0.17 -1.13 -9.94
C ALA A 12 -1.36 -1.53 -10.83
N GLY A 13 -1.78 -2.79 -10.68
CA GLY A 13 -2.69 -3.42 -11.64
C GLY A 13 -4.03 -2.67 -11.66
N ASP A 14 -4.84 -2.85 -12.70
CA ASP A 14 -6.23 -2.38 -12.63
C ASP A 14 -7.12 -3.27 -11.74
N ARG A 15 -6.51 -4.17 -10.96
CA ARG A 15 -7.19 -5.24 -10.23
C ARG A 15 -6.65 -5.40 -8.83
N CYS A 16 -7.55 -5.74 -7.92
CA CYS A 16 -7.23 -6.07 -6.55
C CYS A 16 -6.33 -7.31 -6.47
N GLU A 17 -5.23 -7.23 -5.74
CA GLU A 17 -4.27 -8.34 -5.58
C GLU A 17 -4.83 -9.50 -4.74
N GLU A 18 -5.79 -9.22 -3.85
CA GLU A 18 -6.42 -10.23 -2.98
C GLU A 18 -7.52 -11.03 -3.69
N CYS A 19 -8.44 -10.33 -4.37
CA CYS A 19 -9.65 -10.94 -4.93
C CYS A 19 -9.72 -10.90 -6.47
N GLY A 20 -8.79 -10.20 -7.13
CA GLY A 20 -8.76 -10.07 -8.60
C GLY A 20 -9.88 -9.19 -9.18
N ALA A 21 -10.69 -8.54 -8.34
CA ALA A 21 -11.75 -7.63 -8.80
C ALA A 21 -11.15 -6.41 -9.49
N LYS A 22 -11.82 -5.93 -10.55
CA LYS A 22 -11.40 -4.72 -11.25
C LYS A 22 -11.64 -3.50 -10.36
N LEU A 23 -10.58 -2.73 -10.12
CA LEU A 23 -10.65 -1.51 -9.35
C LEU A 23 -11.39 -0.41 -10.12
N THR A 24 -12.14 0.37 -9.36
CA THR A 24 -12.73 1.61 -9.81
C THR A 24 -11.67 2.72 -9.84
N GLU A 25 -11.95 3.80 -10.58
CA GLU A 25 -11.06 4.97 -10.65
C GLU A 25 -10.75 5.53 -9.26
N ARG A 26 -11.73 5.50 -8.35
CA ARG A 26 -11.58 5.96 -6.97
C ARG A 26 -10.61 5.08 -6.17
N GLU A 27 -10.70 3.77 -6.32
CA GLU A 27 -9.80 2.85 -5.61
C GLU A 27 -8.37 2.95 -6.14
N LEU A 28 -8.19 3.06 -7.46
CA LEU A 28 -6.89 3.31 -8.06
C LEU A 28 -6.26 4.62 -7.57
N GLN A 29 -7.06 5.68 -7.46
CA GLN A 29 -6.57 6.96 -6.95
C GLN A 29 -6.05 6.81 -5.51
N VAL A 30 -6.78 6.11 -4.64
CA VAL A 30 -6.35 5.85 -3.26
C VAL A 30 -5.03 5.08 -3.23
N VAL A 31 -4.87 4.04 -4.07
CA VAL A 31 -3.63 3.27 -4.18
C VAL A 31 -2.45 4.17 -4.62
N LEU A 32 -2.68 5.04 -5.61
CA LEU A 32 -1.68 5.98 -6.12
C LEU A 32 -1.31 7.06 -5.10
N GLU A 33 -2.28 7.55 -4.33
CA GLU A 33 -2.08 8.60 -3.32
C GLU A 33 -1.34 8.08 -2.08
N ASN A 34 -1.69 6.87 -1.62
CA ASN A 34 -1.08 6.27 -0.43
C ASN A 34 0.22 5.51 -0.77
N GLY A 35 0.45 5.16 -2.04
CA GLY A 35 1.61 4.37 -2.45
C GLY A 35 1.60 2.96 -1.85
N GLY A 36 0.42 2.35 -1.76
CA GLY A 36 0.17 1.05 -1.13
C GLY A 36 -0.09 -0.09 -2.13
N PRO A 37 -0.42 -1.30 -1.63
CA PRO A 37 -0.82 -2.43 -2.47
C PRO A 37 -2.10 -2.11 -3.24
N THR A 38 -2.26 -2.76 -4.39
CA THR A 38 -3.38 -2.51 -5.30
C THR A 38 -4.62 -3.25 -4.77
N LEU A 39 -5.35 -2.64 -3.85
CA LEU A 39 -6.50 -3.27 -3.16
C LEU A 39 -7.81 -2.54 -3.43
N CYS A 40 -8.93 -3.29 -3.48
CA CYS A 40 -10.26 -2.69 -3.54
C CYS A 40 -10.62 -2.09 -2.18
N ALA A 41 -11.61 -1.20 -2.13
CA ALA A 41 -11.98 -0.47 -0.91
C ALA A 41 -12.21 -1.41 0.30
N ILE A 42 -12.79 -2.59 0.05
CA ILE A 42 -13.06 -3.61 1.08
C ILE A 42 -11.77 -4.15 1.71
N HIS A 43 -10.74 -4.44 0.89
CA HIS A 43 -9.47 -4.96 1.37
C HIS A 43 -8.48 -3.84 1.75
N ALA A 44 -8.69 -2.63 1.24
CA ALA A 44 -7.91 -1.45 1.61
C ALA A 44 -8.20 -0.99 3.04
N GLU A 45 -9.42 -1.17 3.55
CA GLU A 45 -9.82 -0.82 4.92
C GLU A 45 -9.08 -1.63 6.02
N GLU A 46 -8.45 -2.76 5.68
CA GLU A 46 -7.68 -3.57 6.64
C GLU A 46 -6.24 -3.06 6.84
N ILE A 47 -5.77 -2.16 5.97
CA ILE A 47 -4.48 -1.51 6.16
C ILE A 47 -4.66 -0.42 7.21
N VAL A 48 -4.37 -0.78 8.46
CA VAL A 48 -4.17 0.18 9.54
C VAL A 48 -3.00 1.07 9.13
N ASP A 49 -3.31 2.30 8.73
CA ASP A 49 -2.34 3.37 8.53
C ASP A 49 -1.62 3.58 9.87
N VAL A 50 -0.45 2.95 10.04
CA VAL A 50 0.45 3.28 11.14
C VAL A 50 1.11 4.59 10.75
N THR A 51 0.35 5.68 10.81
CA THR A 51 0.95 7.00 10.90
C THR A 51 1.74 7.00 12.19
N GLU A 52 3.06 6.89 12.08
CA GLU A 52 3.98 7.02 13.20
C GLU A 52 3.74 8.37 13.88
N ASP A 53 3.02 8.37 15.00
CA ASP A 53 2.92 9.53 15.88
C ASP A 53 4.34 9.79 16.43
N PRO A 54 4.89 11.00 16.22
CA PRO A 54 6.29 11.26 16.49
C PRO A 54 6.57 11.25 18.00
N ALA A 55 7.37 10.27 18.42
CA ALA A 55 8.20 10.28 19.62
C ALA A 55 7.50 10.71 20.94
N VAL A 56 6.92 9.75 21.66
CA VAL A 56 6.85 9.87 23.13
C VAL A 56 8.21 9.52 23.70
N ASP A 57 9.09 10.52 23.81
CA ASP A 57 10.10 10.52 24.86
C ASP A 57 10.51 11.96 25.19
N PRO A 58 9.87 12.56 26.21
CA PRO A 58 10.57 13.54 27.00
C PRO A 58 10.48 13.13 28.47
N ASP A 59 11.54 12.47 28.95
CA ASP A 59 11.92 12.46 30.37
C ASP A 59 11.02 11.56 31.27
N ALA A 60 11.17 10.24 31.13
CA ALA A 60 10.87 9.33 32.23
C ALA A 60 11.99 9.43 33.28
N ALA A 61 11.75 10.34 34.22
CA ALA A 61 12.53 10.70 35.41
C ALA A 61 13.12 9.53 36.22
#